data_AF-A0A370BVH5-F1
#
_entry.id   AF-A0A370BVH5-F1
#
_cell.length_a   1.000
_cell.length_b   1.000
_cell.length_c   1.000
_cell.angle_alpha   90.00
_cell.angle_beta   90.00
_cell.angle_gamma   90.00
#
_symmetry.space_group_name_H-M   'P 1'
#
loop_
_entity.id
_entity.type
_entity.pdbx_description
1 polymer ?
#
loop_
_entity_poly.entity_id
_entity_poly.type
_entity_poly.pdbx_seq_one_letter_code
_entity_poly.pdbx_strand_id
1 'polypeptide(L)'
;MKTTQLIPSILLSLIPTFTLADGVPDGAKLCVGQGAGSCQFAAYQLQPTDTCEDLQKNAAYIYDHECNLIGHTENFVEGDAIDSQLPYTVDIKNIVGGPSCSIKYEIAYSDGLYGYGMPSGGVWARAGFPSHVPFSLLPILRSPPSIDSCSFHYVGAGSSPLSELLPFAYSATYNKLNDNIVVKYGVRVETWEGQALIYLEQCVPEVPAPRLYAMHCESDERFLVMQRIHGVPLNSLWSSLAPSEKDDIITKLQQVFDAMRKAECPWPDFFGSLDGGPLPHYLFYSQRGDDHEGFLGPFSNESAFVAGLVENYRALVEKNKHPDYKARFYEKYLPRVLQGHRPTLTHGDIQQKNIMVVENCQNDQDRRSFDIVLVDWENAGWFPDFWEGFCASCPLHFYWDEDWSWRVQEFIQFWPAEMSMMHLIERDLGW
;
A
#
# COMPACT_ATOMS: atom_id res chain seq x y z
N MET A 1 22.73 -48.78 -49.00
CA MET A 1 23.50 -47.52 -49.09
C MET A 1 22.68 -46.43 -48.43
N LYS A 2 23.26 -45.70 -47.45
CA LYS A 2 22.91 -44.29 -47.16
C LYS A 2 22.93 -43.53 -48.49
N THR A 3 22.04 -42.59 -48.81
CA THR A 3 21.85 -41.21 -48.31
C THR A 3 20.63 -40.72 -49.15
N THR A 4 19.68 -39.87 -48.75
CA THR A 4 19.81 -38.44 -48.41
C THR A 4 18.39 -37.94 -48.04
N GLN A 5 18.30 -37.07 -47.04
CA GLN A 5 17.10 -36.29 -46.67
C GLN A 5 16.64 -35.37 -47.80
N LEU A 6 15.33 -35.04 -47.80
CA LEU A 6 14.82 -33.68 -48.07
C LEU A 6 13.34 -33.59 -47.63
N ILE A 7 13.07 -32.70 -46.67
CA ILE A 7 11.76 -32.10 -46.37
C ILE A 7 11.62 -30.88 -47.28
N PRO A 8 10.46 -30.64 -47.91
CA PRO A 8 9.71 -29.39 -47.66
C PRO A 8 8.18 -29.67 -47.71
N SER A 9 7.27 -28.95 -47.05
CA SER A 9 7.05 -27.51 -47.13
C SER A 9 6.05 -27.10 -46.03
N ILE A 10 6.44 -26.17 -45.15
CA ILE A 10 5.48 -25.32 -44.42
C ILE A 10 5.56 -23.96 -45.10
N LEU A 11 4.43 -23.46 -45.57
CA LEU A 11 4.30 -22.15 -46.19
C LEU A 11 4.70 -21.07 -45.17
N LEU A 12 5.84 -20.42 -45.40
CA LEU A 12 6.12 -19.09 -44.87
C LEU A 12 5.23 -18.11 -45.64
N SER A 13 4.21 -17.53 -45.00
CA SER A 13 3.60 -16.30 -45.51
C SER A 13 4.41 -15.11 -45.02
N LEU A 14 4.94 -14.37 -45.99
CA LEU A 14 5.73 -13.16 -45.84
C LEU A 14 5.01 -12.10 -45.00
N ILE A 15 5.66 -11.68 -43.93
CA ILE A 15 5.38 -10.46 -43.16
C ILE A 15 5.61 -9.26 -44.10
N PRO A 16 4.65 -8.34 -44.29
CA PRO A 16 4.98 -7.03 -44.79
C PRO A 16 5.64 -6.25 -43.64
N THR A 17 6.95 -6.10 -43.73
CA THR A 17 7.70 -5.11 -42.95
C THR A 17 7.16 -3.72 -43.29
N PHE A 18 6.31 -3.18 -42.43
CA PHE A 18 6.02 -1.75 -42.36
C PHE A 18 6.92 -1.12 -41.30
N THR A 19 7.95 -0.46 -41.81
CA THR A 19 8.67 0.71 -41.27
C THR A 19 8.39 1.11 -39.81
N LEU A 20 9.41 0.89 -38.96
CA LEU A 20 9.64 1.63 -37.73
C LEU A 20 9.89 3.13 -38.05
N ALA A 21 9.02 4.00 -37.57
CA ALA A 21 9.31 5.35 -37.09
C ALA A 21 8.12 5.84 -36.24
N ASP A 22 8.41 6.19 -34.97
CA ASP A 22 7.55 6.84 -33.94
C ASP A 22 6.35 6.02 -33.39
N GLY A 23 6.41 5.14 -32.37
CA GLY A 23 7.52 4.78 -31.48
C GLY A 23 7.13 3.98 -30.20
N VAL A 24 6.02 3.23 -30.16
CA VAL A 24 5.94 1.92 -29.43
C VAL A 24 4.89 1.01 -30.12
N PRO A 25 5.32 -0.05 -30.81
CA PRO A 25 4.41 -1.10 -31.29
C PRO A 25 4.85 -2.54 -30.98
N ASP A 26 3.82 -3.38 -30.84
CA ASP A 26 3.70 -4.83 -30.67
C ASP A 26 4.72 -5.59 -29.79
N GLY A 27 4.29 -5.95 -28.58
CA GLY A 27 5.00 -6.85 -27.67
C GLY A 27 6.01 -6.18 -26.73
N ALA A 28 5.76 -4.94 -26.29
CA ALA A 28 6.62 -4.20 -25.35
C ALA A 28 6.86 -5.00 -24.05
N LYS A 29 7.99 -5.71 -23.99
CA LYS A 29 8.32 -6.69 -22.95
C LYS A 29 8.66 -6.02 -21.62
N LEU A 30 7.63 -5.66 -20.86
CA LEU A 30 7.70 -5.05 -19.52
C LEU A 30 7.37 -6.02 -18.40
N CYS A 31 7.01 -7.25 -18.75
CA CYS A 31 6.69 -8.25 -17.75
C CYS A 31 7.95 -8.74 -17.01
N VAL A 32 7.81 -8.85 -15.69
CA VAL A 32 8.80 -9.48 -14.80
C VAL A 32 8.09 -10.67 -14.17
N GLY A 33 8.57 -11.89 -14.42
CA GLY A 33 7.91 -13.10 -13.91
C GLY A 33 7.84 -13.08 -12.38
N GLN A 34 6.63 -13.09 -11.81
CA GLN A 34 6.39 -13.00 -10.36
C GLN A 34 6.06 -14.36 -9.72
N GLY A 35 6.38 -15.47 -10.41
CA GLY A 35 6.13 -16.84 -9.94
C GLY A 35 4.78 -17.40 -10.42
N ALA A 36 4.66 -18.73 -10.39
CA ALA A 36 3.46 -19.42 -10.88
C ALA A 36 2.19 -18.90 -10.19
N GLY A 37 1.23 -18.46 -10.99
CA GLY A 37 -0.05 -17.94 -10.51
C GLY A 37 -0.19 -16.42 -10.46
N SER A 38 0.79 -15.67 -10.97
CA SER A 38 0.63 -14.24 -11.24
C SER A 38 0.17 -13.98 -12.68
N CYS A 39 -0.47 -12.85 -12.91
CA CYS A 39 -0.64 -12.24 -14.23
C CYS A 39 -0.27 -10.76 -14.09
N GLN A 40 0.03 -10.07 -15.20
CA GLN A 40 0.42 -8.66 -15.17
C GLN A 40 -0.36 -7.88 -16.24
N PHE A 41 -0.81 -6.69 -15.87
CA PHE A 41 -1.45 -5.74 -16.78
C PHE A 41 -0.56 -4.51 -16.96
N ALA A 42 -0.38 -4.06 -18.21
CA ALA A 42 0.38 -2.87 -18.54
C ALA A 42 -0.36 -2.03 -19.59
N ALA A 43 -0.42 -0.72 -19.43
CA ALA A 43 -1.05 0.19 -20.39
C ALA A 43 -0.13 1.38 -20.69
N TYR A 44 -0.12 1.85 -21.94
CA TYR A 44 0.66 3.00 -22.39
C TYR A 44 -0.11 3.92 -23.35
N GLN A 45 0.38 5.16 -23.47
CA GLN A 45 -0.08 6.16 -24.42
C GLN A 45 1.06 6.49 -25.39
N LEU A 46 0.73 6.51 -26.67
CA LEU A 46 1.60 6.85 -27.78
C LEU A 46 1.39 8.30 -28.18
N GLN A 47 1.86 9.25 -27.39
CA GLN A 47 1.69 10.67 -27.70
C GLN A 47 2.94 11.34 -28.29
N PRO A 48 2.76 12.27 -29.26
CA PRO A 48 3.77 13.25 -29.67
C PRO A 48 3.87 14.49 -28.76
N THR A 49 2.91 14.71 -27.85
CA THR A 49 2.70 15.97 -27.10
C THR A 49 2.57 15.78 -25.59
N ASP A 50 2.74 16.87 -24.82
CA ASP A 50 2.81 16.86 -23.34
C ASP A 50 1.45 17.08 -22.64
N THR A 51 0.32 16.90 -23.34
CA THR A 51 -1.03 17.18 -22.82
C THR A 51 -1.92 15.93 -22.81
N CYS A 52 -2.48 15.58 -21.64
CA CYS A 52 -3.39 14.45 -21.42
C CYS A 52 -4.72 14.53 -22.23
N GLU A 53 -4.93 15.55 -23.04
CA GLU A 53 -6.16 15.81 -23.80
C GLU A 53 -6.27 14.97 -25.09
N ASP A 54 -5.16 14.46 -25.64
CA ASP A 54 -5.13 13.69 -26.89
C ASP A 54 -4.94 12.18 -26.65
N LEU A 55 -5.98 11.49 -26.13
CA LEU A 55 -6.01 10.02 -26.01
C LEU A 55 -6.08 9.26 -27.36
N GLN A 56 -5.62 9.87 -28.46
CA GLN A 56 -5.82 9.34 -29.82
C GLN A 56 -4.98 8.11 -30.15
N LYS A 57 -3.99 7.76 -29.31
CA LYS A 57 -3.19 6.54 -29.46
C LYS A 57 -2.79 5.96 -28.10
N ASN A 58 -3.38 4.83 -27.70
CA ASN A 58 -3.05 4.10 -26.47
C ASN A 58 -2.91 2.61 -26.78
N ALA A 59 -2.30 1.81 -25.91
CA ALA A 59 -2.44 0.36 -25.96
C ALA A 59 -2.26 -0.27 -24.58
N ALA A 60 -2.87 -1.43 -24.38
CA ALA A 60 -2.84 -2.17 -23.12
C ALA A 60 -2.59 -3.66 -23.37
N TYR A 61 -1.84 -4.30 -22.47
CA TYR A 61 -1.28 -5.63 -22.59
C TYR A 61 -1.52 -6.41 -21.31
N ILE A 62 -1.82 -7.70 -21.45
CA ILE A 62 -2.01 -8.67 -20.37
C ILE A 62 -0.98 -9.78 -20.55
N TYR A 63 -0.20 -10.07 -19.52
CA TYR A 63 0.83 -11.11 -19.50
C TYR A 63 0.52 -12.19 -18.46
N ASP A 64 0.90 -13.44 -18.74
CA ASP A 64 0.92 -14.50 -17.73
C ASP A 64 2.19 -14.44 -16.85
N HIS A 65 2.30 -15.36 -15.89
CA HIS A 65 3.44 -15.47 -14.98
C HIS A 65 4.79 -15.76 -15.65
N GLU A 66 4.80 -16.31 -16.86
CA GLU A 66 6.01 -16.56 -17.66
C GLU A 66 6.30 -15.41 -18.63
N CYS A 67 5.54 -14.32 -18.55
CA CYS A 67 5.62 -13.17 -19.44
C CYS A 67 5.25 -13.46 -20.90
N ASN A 68 4.39 -14.45 -21.13
CA ASN A 68 3.73 -14.62 -22.42
C ASN A 68 2.58 -13.63 -22.53
N LEU A 69 2.43 -13.00 -23.70
CA LEU A 69 1.32 -12.10 -23.98
C LEU A 69 0.02 -12.91 -24.12
N ILE A 70 -0.92 -12.67 -23.22
CA ILE A 70 -2.21 -13.36 -23.16
C ILE A 70 -3.40 -12.45 -23.50
N GLY A 71 -3.24 -11.15 -23.62
CA GLY A 71 -4.30 -10.22 -24.06
C GLY A 71 -3.73 -8.87 -24.48
N HIS A 72 -4.37 -8.19 -25.43
CA HIS A 72 -3.92 -6.89 -25.94
C HIS A 72 -5.06 -6.10 -26.59
N THR A 73 -5.03 -4.78 -26.43
CA THR A 73 -5.88 -3.85 -27.19
C THR A 73 -5.14 -2.55 -27.48
N GLU A 74 -5.50 -1.89 -28.58
CA GLU A 74 -5.03 -0.54 -28.92
C GLU A 74 -6.22 0.42 -28.95
N ASN A 75 -5.94 1.69 -28.65
CA ASN A 75 -6.89 2.81 -28.67
C ASN A 75 -8.14 2.58 -27.81
N PHE A 76 -7.96 1.92 -26.66
CA PHE A 76 -9.05 1.68 -25.71
C PHE A 76 -9.58 2.98 -25.10
N VAL A 77 -10.88 2.97 -24.77
CA VAL A 77 -11.60 4.05 -24.10
C VAL A 77 -12.24 3.55 -22.81
N GLU A 78 -12.77 4.48 -22.00
CA GLU A 78 -13.56 4.14 -20.82
C GLU A 78 -14.77 3.28 -21.21
N GLY A 79 -14.97 2.17 -20.49
CA GLY A 79 -16.01 1.17 -20.74
C GLY A 79 -15.56 -0.03 -21.56
N ASP A 80 -14.36 -0.01 -22.17
CA ASP A 80 -13.85 -1.14 -22.93
C ASP A 80 -13.45 -2.32 -22.03
N ALA A 81 -13.68 -3.54 -22.52
CA ALA A 81 -13.20 -4.77 -21.91
C ALA A 81 -12.11 -5.40 -22.79
N ILE A 82 -10.99 -5.76 -22.16
CA ILE A 82 -9.83 -6.36 -22.83
C ILE A 82 -9.86 -7.86 -22.57
N ASP A 83 -10.08 -8.64 -23.63
CA ASP A 83 -10.09 -10.09 -23.55
C ASP A 83 -8.68 -10.64 -23.25
N SER A 84 -8.62 -11.61 -22.33
CA SER A 84 -7.44 -12.44 -22.13
C SER A 84 -7.68 -13.86 -22.69
N GLN A 85 -6.59 -14.58 -22.97
CA GLN A 85 -6.63 -16.02 -23.27
C GLN A 85 -6.97 -16.87 -22.04
N LEU A 86 -7.11 -16.24 -20.87
CA LEU A 86 -7.57 -16.82 -19.63
C LEU A 86 -9.05 -16.45 -19.40
N PRO A 87 -9.76 -17.13 -18.49
CA PRO A 87 -11.20 -16.92 -18.30
C PRO A 87 -11.53 -15.63 -17.54
N TYR A 88 -10.93 -14.50 -17.93
CA TYR A 88 -11.22 -13.16 -17.43
C TYR A 88 -10.99 -12.07 -18.50
N THR A 89 -11.66 -10.93 -18.31
CA THR A 89 -11.41 -9.67 -19.03
C THR A 89 -10.84 -8.62 -18.08
N VAL A 90 -10.17 -7.62 -18.64
CA VAL A 90 -9.80 -6.39 -17.93
C VAL A 90 -10.69 -5.26 -18.43
N ASP A 91 -11.58 -4.78 -17.56
CA ASP A 91 -12.56 -3.75 -17.89
C ASP A 91 -12.02 -2.37 -17.50
N ILE A 92 -11.93 -1.45 -18.44
CA ILE A 92 -11.50 -0.07 -18.21
C ILE A 92 -12.67 0.73 -17.63
N LYS A 93 -12.55 1.15 -16.38
CA LYS A 93 -13.64 1.82 -15.64
C LYS A 93 -13.58 3.33 -15.67
N ASN A 94 -12.37 3.91 -15.68
CA ASN A 94 -12.20 5.36 -15.69
C ASN A 94 -10.80 5.71 -16.22
N ILE A 95 -10.69 6.77 -17.02
CA ILE A 95 -9.42 7.35 -17.46
C ILE A 95 -9.37 8.80 -16.98
N VAL A 96 -8.45 9.12 -16.07
CA VAL A 96 -8.31 10.47 -15.48
C VAL A 96 -7.15 11.22 -16.15
N GLY A 97 -7.41 12.44 -16.63
CA GLY A 97 -6.41 13.30 -17.28
C GLY A 97 -5.85 14.42 -16.40
N GLY A 98 -4.52 14.48 -16.27
CA GLY A 98 -3.72 15.61 -15.72
C GLY A 98 -3.57 15.66 -14.19
N PRO A 99 -2.41 16.12 -13.63
CA PRO A 99 -1.07 16.22 -14.22
C PRO A 99 -0.36 14.86 -14.36
N SER A 100 -0.94 13.80 -13.80
CA SER A 100 -0.56 12.40 -14.02
C SER A 100 -1.79 11.67 -14.58
N CYS A 101 -1.73 11.29 -15.85
CA CYS A 101 -2.75 10.45 -16.45
C CYS A 101 -2.82 9.09 -15.68
N SER A 102 -4.01 8.61 -15.32
CA SER A 102 -4.20 7.33 -14.60
C SER A 102 -5.41 6.56 -15.14
N ILE A 103 -5.37 5.24 -15.03
CA ILE A 103 -6.43 4.34 -15.50
C ILE A 103 -6.92 3.50 -14.34
N LYS A 104 -8.23 3.50 -14.12
CA LYS A 104 -8.92 2.57 -13.23
C LYS A 104 -9.45 1.41 -14.05
N TYR A 105 -9.18 0.19 -13.61
CA TYR A 105 -9.65 -1.04 -14.27
C TYR A 105 -10.18 -2.06 -13.26
N GLU A 106 -10.98 -3.01 -13.72
CA GLU A 106 -11.51 -4.13 -12.94
C GLU A 106 -11.22 -5.44 -13.69
N ILE A 107 -11.08 -6.56 -12.98
CA ILE A 107 -10.93 -7.88 -13.59
C ILE A 107 -12.24 -8.63 -13.42
N ALA A 108 -12.90 -8.94 -14.54
CA ALA A 108 -14.13 -9.72 -14.56
C ALA A 108 -13.82 -11.18 -14.93
N TYR A 109 -13.97 -12.10 -13.98
CA TYR A 109 -13.81 -13.53 -14.23
C TYR A 109 -15.10 -14.15 -14.77
N SER A 110 -14.98 -15.17 -15.62
CA SER A 110 -16.13 -15.86 -16.25
C SER A 110 -17.09 -16.56 -15.27
N ASP A 111 -16.69 -16.74 -14.01
CA ASP A 111 -17.52 -17.28 -12.93
C ASP A 111 -18.34 -16.21 -12.18
N GLY A 112 -18.22 -14.94 -12.58
CA GLY A 112 -18.94 -13.81 -11.99
C GLY A 112 -18.35 -13.29 -10.68
N LEU A 113 -17.18 -13.79 -10.26
CA LEU A 113 -16.40 -13.19 -9.17
C LEU A 113 -15.56 -12.03 -9.72
N TYR A 114 -15.52 -10.92 -8.99
CA TYR A 114 -14.73 -9.73 -9.37
C TYR A 114 -13.41 -9.70 -8.60
N GLY A 115 -12.31 -9.50 -9.31
CA GLY A 115 -11.03 -9.12 -8.73
C GLY A 115 -10.83 -7.62 -8.85
N TYR A 116 -10.61 -6.93 -7.74
CA TYR A 116 -10.33 -5.49 -7.74
C TYR A 116 -8.82 -5.23 -7.79
N GLY A 117 -8.35 -4.55 -8.85
CA GLY A 117 -7.10 -3.81 -8.83
C GLY A 117 -7.39 -2.34 -8.52
N MET A 118 -6.80 -1.78 -7.47
CA MET A 118 -6.85 -0.34 -7.20
C MET A 118 -5.86 0.41 -8.11
N PRO A 119 -6.03 1.71 -8.38
CA PRO A 119 -5.36 2.41 -9.48
C PRO A 119 -3.83 2.40 -9.34
N SER A 120 -3.14 1.70 -10.23
CA SER A 120 -1.69 1.81 -10.38
C SER A 120 -1.35 2.82 -11.48
N GLY A 121 -0.54 3.82 -11.12
CA GLY A 121 0.00 4.80 -12.05
C GLY A 121 0.70 4.14 -13.24
N GLY A 122 0.31 4.50 -14.45
CA GLY A 122 1.11 4.24 -15.64
C GLY A 122 2.26 5.25 -15.68
N VAL A 123 3.48 4.78 -15.90
CA VAL A 123 4.54 5.68 -16.38
C VAL A 123 4.51 5.73 -17.88
N TRP A 124 4.35 6.95 -18.34
CA TRP A 124 4.24 7.34 -19.73
C TRP A 124 5.67 7.53 -20.26
N ALA A 125 6.17 6.56 -21.04
CA ALA A 125 7.46 6.70 -21.71
C ALA A 125 7.29 7.44 -23.04
N ARG A 126 8.09 8.49 -23.26
CA ARG A 126 8.22 9.15 -24.56
C ARG A 126 8.99 8.22 -25.50
N ALA A 127 8.44 7.95 -26.68
CA ALA A 127 9.19 7.28 -27.75
C ALA A 127 10.49 8.05 -28.04
N GLY A 128 11.65 7.44 -27.75
CA GLY A 128 12.96 7.96 -28.16
C GLY A 128 13.94 8.36 -27.05
N PHE A 129 13.60 8.22 -25.76
CA PHE A 129 14.60 8.33 -24.68
C PHE A 129 14.98 6.94 -24.14
N PRO A 130 16.29 6.62 -24.01
CA PRO A 130 16.71 5.42 -23.28
C PRO A 130 16.58 5.70 -21.78
N SER A 131 15.37 5.60 -21.24
CA SER A 131 15.13 5.64 -19.80
C SER A 131 15.28 4.23 -19.23
N HIS A 132 16.42 3.99 -18.57
CA HIS A 132 16.53 2.93 -17.59
C HIS A 132 15.53 3.23 -16.46
N VAL A 133 14.49 2.39 -16.36
CA VAL A 133 13.72 1.92 -15.17
C VAL A 133 12.27 1.68 -15.65
N PRO A 134 11.81 0.42 -15.80
CA PRO A 134 10.40 0.12 -16.03
C PRO A 134 9.60 0.30 -14.73
N PHE A 135 8.42 0.90 -14.88
CA PHE A 135 7.49 1.30 -13.82
C PHE A 135 6.20 0.44 -13.88
N SER A 136 5.49 0.42 -12.74
CA SER A 136 4.27 -0.31 -12.37
C SER A 136 4.36 -1.85 -12.30
N LEU A 137 4.77 -2.32 -11.13
CA LEU A 137 4.64 -3.71 -10.68
C LEU A 137 3.55 -3.75 -9.61
N LEU A 138 2.33 -4.15 -9.97
CA LEU A 138 1.37 -4.64 -8.98
C LEU A 138 1.12 -6.13 -9.24
N PRO A 139 1.14 -6.99 -8.21
CA PRO A 139 0.67 -8.36 -8.34
C PRO A 139 -0.84 -8.36 -8.63
N ILE A 140 -1.26 -9.11 -9.64
CA ILE A 140 -2.68 -9.50 -9.75
C ILE A 140 -2.95 -10.48 -8.62
N LEU A 141 -3.69 -10.03 -7.60
CA LEU A 141 -4.11 -10.84 -6.44
C LEU A 141 -5.20 -11.85 -6.85
N ARG A 142 -4.78 -12.90 -7.58
CA ARG A 142 -5.29 -14.30 -7.61
C ARG A 142 -5.02 -14.93 -8.97
N SER A 143 -4.33 -16.07 -8.97
CA SER A 143 -4.72 -17.21 -9.80
C SER A 143 -5.40 -18.27 -8.93
N PRO A 144 -6.47 -18.92 -9.40
CA PRO A 144 -7.03 -20.08 -8.73
C PRO A 144 -6.04 -21.27 -8.75
N PRO A 145 -5.98 -22.08 -7.68
CA PRO A 145 -5.31 -23.36 -7.72
C PRO A 145 -6.04 -24.29 -8.71
N SER A 146 -5.27 -25.08 -9.45
CA SER A 146 -5.76 -26.09 -10.37
C SER A 146 -6.79 -27.02 -9.73
N ILE A 147 -7.99 -27.07 -10.31
CA ILE A 147 -8.97 -28.19 -10.30
C ILE A 147 -9.28 -28.77 -8.91
N ASP A 148 -10.32 -28.24 -8.24
CA ASP A 148 -11.58 -28.94 -7.94
C ASP A 148 -12.33 -28.25 -6.78
N SER A 149 -13.56 -27.79 -7.08
CA SER A 149 -14.61 -27.36 -6.14
C SER A 149 -14.27 -26.21 -5.16
N CYS A 150 -14.73 -25.00 -5.50
CA CYS A 150 -15.10 -24.00 -4.49
C CYS A 150 -16.61 -23.91 -4.43
N SER A 151 -17.20 -24.60 -3.46
CA SER A 151 -18.57 -24.34 -3.04
C SER A 151 -18.62 -24.48 -1.52
N PHE A 152 -18.88 -23.38 -0.81
CA PHE A 152 -19.56 -23.36 0.50
C PHE A 152 -20.22 -21.98 0.62
N HIS A 153 -21.54 -21.91 0.42
CA HIS A 153 -22.61 -22.04 1.43
C HIS A 153 -22.69 -20.85 2.39
N TYR A 154 -23.61 -19.95 2.03
CA TYR A 154 -24.24 -18.96 2.87
C TYR A 154 -24.91 -19.64 4.08
N VAL A 155 -24.56 -19.21 5.29
CA VAL A 155 -25.40 -19.39 6.49
C VAL A 155 -25.54 -18.01 7.12
N GLY A 156 -26.74 -17.45 6.98
CA GLY A 156 -27.07 -16.14 7.53
C GLY A 156 -27.43 -16.15 9.02
N ALA A 157 -27.57 -14.91 9.48
CA ALA A 157 -28.27 -14.42 10.68
C ALA A 157 -27.52 -14.41 12.01
N GLY A 158 -27.51 -13.21 12.64
CA GLY A 158 -27.17 -13.04 14.04
C GLY A 158 -26.87 -11.59 14.43
N SER A 159 -27.85 -10.69 14.34
CA SER A 159 -27.77 -9.35 14.95
C SER A 159 -27.74 -9.43 16.48
N SER A 160 -26.66 -8.97 17.10
CA SER A 160 -26.58 -8.62 18.53
C SER A 160 -25.48 -7.57 18.74
N PRO A 161 -25.73 -6.48 19.50
CA PRO A 161 -24.74 -5.45 19.74
C PRO A 161 -23.85 -5.84 20.93
N LEU A 162 -22.54 -5.83 20.72
CA LEU A 162 -21.56 -5.76 21.80
C LEU A 162 -20.65 -4.58 21.53
N SER A 163 -21.15 -3.39 21.86
CA SER A 163 -20.35 -2.18 22.03
C SER A 163 -19.63 -2.25 23.38
N GLU A 164 -18.62 -3.10 23.49
CA GLU A 164 -17.68 -3.09 24.62
C GLU A 164 -16.36 -3.66 24.12
N LEU A 165 -15.56 -2.81 23.47
CA LEU A 165 -14.09 -2.87 23.36
C LEU A 165 -13.66 -1.64 22.52
N LEU A 166 -12.90 -0.75 23.14
CA LEU A 166 -12.27 0.48 22.59
C LEU A 166 -13.13 1.77 22.61
N PRO A 167 -12.98 2.64 23.63
CA PRO A 167 -13.64 3.95 23.68
C PRO A 167 -13.10 5.01 22.69
N PHE A 168 -12.24 4.66 21.73
CA PHE A 168 -11.51 5.65 20.91
C PHE A 168 -11.32 5.27 19.43
N ALA A 169 -12.11 4.37 18.85
CA ALA A 169 -12.10 4.11 17.41
C ALA A 169 -13.30 4.79 16.72
N TYR A 170 -13.21 6.10 16.43
CA TYR A 170 -14.27 6.87 15.77
C TYR A 170 -14.43 6.55 14.25
N SER A 171 -13.96 5.39 13.77
CA SER A 171 -13.83 5.13 12.31
C SER A 171 -14.24 3.72 11.85
N ALA A 172 -14.04 2.68 12.66
CA ALA A 172 -14.25 1.29 12.26
C ALA A 172 -14.93 0.47 13.36
N THR A 173 -15.81 -0.45 12.97
CA THR A 173 -16.46 -1.40 13.88
C THR A 173 -15.74 -2.74 13.82
N TYR A 174 -15.47 -3.33 14.99
CA TYR A 174 -14.87 -4.65 15.10
C TYR A 174 -15.92 -5.66 15.57
N ASN A 175 -16.19 -6.69 14.76
CA ASN A 175 -17.06 -7.78 15.13
C ASN A 175 -16.29 -9.10 15.22
N LYS A 176 -16.43 -9.80 16.35
CA LYS A 176 -15.98 -11.16 16.52
C LYS A 176 -16.90 -12.10 15.75
N LEU A 177 -16.40 -12.77 14.71
CA LEU A 177 -17.16 -13.83 14.02
C LEU A 177 -17.10 -15.14 14.79
N ASN A 178 -15.92 -15.50 15.28
CA ASN A 178 -15.68 -16.65 16.14
C ASN A 178 -14.42 -16.44 16.99
N ASP A 179 -13.97 -17.45 17.74
CA ASP A 179 -12.81 -17.30 18.61
C ASP A 179 -11.52 -16.88 17.88
N ASN A 180 -11.38 -17.20 16.60
CA ASN A 180 -10.15 -17.03 15.82
C ASN A 180 -10.20 -15.93 14.76
N ILE A 181 -11.37 -15.31 14.53
CA ILE A 181 -11.59 -14.36 13.43
C ILE A 181 -12.23 -13.08 13.95
N VAL A 182 -11.68 -11.95 13.51
CA VAL A 182 -12.25 -10.61 13.70
C VAL A 182 -12.52 -9.99 12.33
N VAL A 183 -13.60 -9.20 12.25
CA VAL A 183 -13.93 -8.39 11.08
C VAL A 183 -13.85 -6.92 11.46
N LYS A 184 -12.97 -6.17 10.79
CA LYS A 184 -12.97 -4.71 10.81
C LYS A 184 -13.79 -4.23 9.63
N TYR A 185 -14.79 -3.38 9.86
CA TYR A 185 -15.61 -2.85 8.77
C TYR A 185 -16.12 -1.43 9.02
N GLY A 186 -16.41 -0.74 7.93
CA GLY A 186 -16.98 0.61 7.94
C GLY A 186 -16.63 1.41 6.70
N VAL A 187 -17.26 2.58 6.57
CA VAL A 187 -17.07 3.51 5.43
C VAL A 187 -15.72 4.22 5.43
N ARG A 188 -15.02 4.23 6.57
CA ARG A 188 -13.68 4.82 6.71
C ARG A 188 -12.57 3.76 6.82
N VAL A 189 -12.93 2.50 6.63
CA VAL A 189 -11.94 1.42 6.57
C VAL A 189 -11.35 1.44 5.17
N GLU A 190 -10.04 1.63 5.08
CA GLU A 190 -9.34 1.64 3.81
C GLU A 190 -8.74 0.27 3.48
N THR A 191 -8.52 0.01 2.19
CA THR A 191 -7.88 -1.24 1.74
C THR A 191 -6.41 -1.35 2.12
N TRP A 192 -5.78 -0.24 2.52
CA TRP A 192 -4.36 -0.17 2.83
C TRP A 192 -3.94 -1.08 3.98
N GLU A 193 -4.77 -1.21 5.02
CA GLU A 193 -4.48 -2.16 6.10
C GLU A 193 -4.42 -3.59 5.56
N GLY A 194 -5.36 -3.97 4.69
CA GLY A 194 -5.37 -5.29 4.06
C GLY A 194 -4.11 -5.51 3.21
N GLN A 195 -3.70 -4.51 2.43
CA GLN A 195 -2.47 -4.56 1.63
C GLN A 195 -1.22 -4.66 2.53
N ALA A 196 -1.19 -3.96 3.65
CA ALA A 196 -0.11 -4.04 4.62
C ALA A 196 0.02 -5.44 5.22
N LEU A 197 -1.09 -6.06 5.63
CA LEU A 197 -1.08 -7.41 6.17
C LEU A 197 -0.59 -8.44 5.13
N ILE A 198 -1.00 -8.31 3.87
CA ILE A 198 -0.51 -9.16 2.77
C ILE A 198 1.00 -8.98 2.59
N TYR A 199 1.48 -7.73 2.55
CA TYR A 199 2.89 -7.41 2.39
C TYR A 199 3.74 -7.99 3.54
N LEU A 200 3.30 -7.84 4.78
CA LEU A 200 4.00 -8.37 5.95
C LEU A 200 4.09 -9.89 5.92
N GLU A 201 2.98 -10.59 5.59
CA GLU A 201 2.96 -12.06 5.51
C GLU A 201 3.93 -12.59 4.43
N GLN A 202 4.07 -11.87 3.31
CA GLN A 202 4.84 -12.33 2.16
C GLN A 202 6.30 -11.88 2.16
N CYS A 203 6.56 -10.65 2.61
CA CYS A 203 7.85 -9.98 2.41
C CYS A 203 8.61 -9.75 3.72
N VAL A 204 7.92 -9.66 4.87
CA VAL A 204 8.56 -9.40 6.18
C VAL A 204 7.93 -10.26 7.28
N PRO A 205 7.93 -11.60 7.15
CA PRO A 205 7.23 -12.51 8.06
C PRO A 205 7.78 -12.49 9.51
N GLU A 206 8.96 -11.89 9.72
CA GLU A 206 9.53 -11.64 11.05
C GLU A 206 8.76 -10.59 11.85
N VAL A 207 7.94 -9.76 11.19
CA VAL A 207 7.09 -8.76 11.84
C VAL A 207 5.74 -9.41 12.17
N PRO A 208 5.42 -9.63 13.45
CA PRO A 208 4.18 -10.31 13.81
C PRO A 208 3.00 -9.37 13.60
N ALA A 209 2.10 -9.74 12.68
CA ALA A 209 0.87 -9.04 12.36
C ALA A 209 -0.29 -10.03 12.15
N PRO A 210 -1.57 -9.59 12.25
CA PRO A 210 -2.71 -10.44 11.96
C PRO A 210 -2.68 -10.97 10.52
N ARG A 211 -2.98 -12.25 10.34
CA ARG A 211 -3.22 -12.78 9.00
C ARG A 211 -4.51 -12.26 8.40
N LEU A 212 -4.47 -11.70 7.19
CA LEU A 212 -5.67 -11.36 6.43
C LEU A 212 -6.25 -12.62 5.78
N TYR A 213 -7.54 -12.90 5.98
CA TYR A 213 -8.25 -14.02 5.36
C TYR A 213 -9.03 -13.59 4.12
N ALA A 214 -9.68 -12.43 4.19
CA ALA A 214 -10.44 -11.85 3.08
C ALA A 214 -10.55 -10.34 3.22
N MET A 215 -10.66 -9.66 2.08
CA MET A 215 -11.05 -8.26 2.00
C MET A 215 -12.21 -8.16 1.02
N HIS A 216 -13.27 -7.47 1.41
CA HIS A 216 -14.48 -7.32 0.60
C HIS A 216 -14.97 -5.88 0.66
N CYS A 217 -15.58 -5.42 -0.43
CA CYS A 217 -16.26 -4.13 -0.48
C CYS A 217 -17.72 -4.41 -0.83
N GLU A 218 -18.63 -3.91 0.00
CA GLU A 218 -20.08 -3.98 -0.24
C GLU A 218 -20.64 -2.57 -0.11
N SER A 219 -21.19 -2.04 -1.20
CA SER A 219 -21.56 -0.62 -1.31
C SER A 219 -20.37 0.30 -0.97
N ASP A 220 -20.51 1.21 0.00
CA ASP A 220 -19.45 2.12 0.46
C ASP A 220 -18.71 1.60 1.70
N GLU A 221 -19.03 0.39 2.18
CA GLU A 221 -18.35 -0.22 3.33
C GLU A 221 -17.26 -1.20 2.87
N ARG A 222 -16.12 -1.13 3.56
CA ARG A 222 -15.06 -2.13 3.40
C ARG A 222 -15.05 -3.06 4.59
N PHE A 223 -14.71 -4.31 4.33
CA PHE A 223 -14.65 -5.41 5.30
C PHE A 223 -13.29 -6.08 5.21
N LEU A 224 -12.56 -6.12 6.33
CA LEU A 224 -11.32 -6.87 6.48
C LEU A 224 -11.58 -8.00 7.46
N VAL A 225 -11.55 -9.23 6.95
CA VAL A 225 -11.68 -10.46 7.72
C VAL A 225 -10.27 -10.94 8.02
N MET A 226 -9.87 -10.95 9.29
CA MET A 226 -8.49 -11.23 9.70
C MET A 226 -8.41 -12.06 10.97
N GLN A 227 -7.21 -12.56 11.25
CA GLN A 227 -6.89 -13.32 12.44
C GLN A 227 -7.17 -12.50 13.70
N ARG A 228 -7.94 -13.10 14.62
CA ARG A 228 -8.08 -12.55 15.96
C ARG A 228 -6.85 -12.89 16.79
N ILE A 229 -6.18 -11.88 17.33
CA ILE A 229 -5.07 -12.07 18.27
C ILE A 229 -5.65 -12.33 19.66
N HIS A 230 -5.31 -13.49 20.23
CA HIS A 230 -5.73 -13.93 21.56
C HIS A 230 -4.84 -13.34 22.66
N GLY A 231 -4.74 -12.01 22.67
CA GLY A 231 -3.97 -11.26 23.66
C GLY A 231 -4.78 -10.10 24.23
N VAL A 232 -4.09 -9.26 24.98
CA VAL A 232 -4.63 -7.99 25.47
C VAL A 232 -3.75 -6.83 25.00
N PRO A 233 -4.31 -5.63 24.76
CA PRO A 233 -3.52 -4.45 24.40
C PRO A 233 -2.50 -4.08 25.49
N LEU A 234 -1.29 -3.67 25.12
CA LEU A 234 -0.20 -3.36 26.04
C LEU A 234 -0.57 -2.23 27.02
N ASN A 235 -1.34 -1.24 26.59
CA ASN A 235 -1.77 -0.14 27.46
C ASN A 235 -2.61 -0.60 28.66
N SER A 236 -3.31 -1.74 28.54
CA SER A 236 -4.09 -2.32 29.64
C SER A 236 -3.22 -3.02 30.69
N LEU A 237 -2.00 -3.41 30.33
CA LEU A 237 -1.09 -4.15 31.20
C LEU A 237 0.10 -3.32 31.68
N TRP A 238 0.54 -2.31 30.93
CA TRP A 238 1.86 -1.70 31.08
C TRP A 238 2.20 -1.26 32.51
N SER A 239 1.27 -0.59 33.19
CA SER A 239 1.45 -0.12 34.57
C SER A 239 1.58 -1.26 35.60
N SER A 240 1.07 -2.45 35.30
CA SER A 240 1.11 -3.64 36.18
C SER A 240 2.31 -4.55 35.94
N LEU A 241 3.01 -4.38 34.81
CA LEU A 241 4.16 -5.22 34.45
C LEU A 241 5.36 -4.97 35.36
N ALA A 242 6.02 -6.05 35.77
CA ALA A 242 7.31 -5.99 36.44
C ALA A 242 8.39 -5.42 35.51
N PRO A 243 9.44 -4.79 36.03
CA PRO A 243 10.51 -4.22 35.20
C PRO A 243 11.12 -5.20 34.20
N SER A 244 11.36 -6.45 34.60
CA SER A 244 11.88 -7.49 33.71
C SER A 244 10.90 -7.90 32.60
N GLU A 245 9.60 -7.85 32.86
CA GLU A 245 8.57 -8.13 31.84
C GLU A 245 8.52 -7.01 30.80
N LYS A 246 8.67 -5.75 31.26
CA LYS A 246 8.81 -4.59 30.36
C LYS A 246 10.07 -4.71 29.51
N ASP A 247 11.21 -5.03 30.11
CA ASP A 247 12.49 -5.21 29.40
C ASP A 247 12.39 -6.33 28.35
N ASP A 248 11.73 -7.45 28.67
CA ASP A 248 11.47 -8.55 27.73
C ASP A 248 10.61 -8.09 26.54
N ILE A 249 9.54 -7.31 26.79
CA ILE A 249 8.67 -6.75 25.74
C ILE A 249 9.43 -5.75 24.86
N ILE A 250 10.22 -4.85 25.45
CA ILE A 250 11.04 -3.87 24.72
C ILE A 250 12.06 -4.60 23.84
N THR A 251 12.69 -5.66 24.33
CA THR A 251 13.61 -6.48 23.52
C THR A 251 12.91 -7.08 22.29
N LYS A 252 11.67 -7.55 22.44
CA LYS A 252 10.88 -8.05 21.29
C LYS A 252 10.53 -6.93 20.32
N LEU A 253 10.14 -5.76 20.82
CA LEU A 253 9.87 -4.58 19.97
C LEU A 253 11.12 -4.16 19.20
N GLN A 254 12.30 -4.16 19.82
CA GLN A 254 13.57 -3.89 19.13
C GLN A 254 13.78 -4.82 17.94
N GLN A 255 13.53 -6.12 18.11
CA GLN A 255 13.66 -7.10 17.04
C GLN A 255 12.67 -6.86 15.90
N VAL A 256 11.41 -6.55 16.22
CA VAL A 256 10.36 -6.24 15.23
C VAL A 256 10.73 -5.00 14.42
N PHE A 257 11.10 -3.91 15.08
CA PHE A 257 11.45 -2.66 14.41
C PHE A 257 12.79 -2.75 13.66
N ASP A 258 13.72 -3.57 14.11
CA ASP A 258 14.93 -3.91 13.34
C ASP A 258 14.59 -4.66 12.05
N ALA A 259 13.62 -5.58 12.09
CA ALA A 259 13.16 -6.28 10.88
C ALA A 259 12.47 -5.30 9.92
N MET A 260 11.58 -4.43 10.41
CA MET A 260 10.94 -3.39 9.60
C MET A 260 11.97 -2.47 8.94
N ARG A 261 12.97 -1.99 9.69
CA ARG A 261 14.03 -1.11 9.17
C ARG A 261 14.92 -1.75 8.11
N LYS A 262 15.01 -3.09 8.10
CA LYS A 262 15.77 -3.88 7.12
C LYS A 262 14.95 -4.20 5.87
N ALA A 263 13.62 -4.09 5.92
CA ALA A 263 12.79 -4.32 4.75
C ALA A 263 13.17 -3.34 3.64
N GLU A 264 13.51 -3.87 2.46
CA GLU A 264 13.88 -3.06 1.31
C GLU A 264 12.61 -2.66 0.56
N CYS A 265 12.47 -1.35 0.29
CA CYS A 265 11.41 -0.88 -0.58
C CYS A 265 11.63 -1.45 -1.99
N PRO A 266 10.62 -2.08 -2.61
CA PRO A 266 10.70 -2.55 -3.99
C PRO A 266 10.98 -1.41 -5.00
N TRP A 267 10.74 -0.17 -4.60
CA TRP A 267 10.89 1.03 -5.42
C TRP A 267 11.93 1.97 -4.80
N PRO A 268 13.08 2.19 -5.46
CA PRO A 268 14.10 3.12 -4.96
C PRO A 268 13.55 4.53 -4.76
N ASP A 269 13.90 5.15 -3.63
CA ASP A 269 13.52 6.53 -3.27
C ASP A 269 12.00 6.82 -3.22
N PHE A 270 11.17 5.78 -3.19
CA PHE A 270 9.71 5.88 -3.19
C PHE A 270 9.12 6.13 -1.80
N PHE A 271 8.21 7.09 -1.68
CA PHE A 271 7.41 7.31 -0.48
C PHE A 271 5.92 7.19 -0.82
N GLY A 272 5.23 6.21 -0.24
CA GLY A 272 3.84 5.89 -0.56
C GLY A 272 3.34 4.69 0.23
N SER A 273 2.11 4.27 -0.03
CA SER A 273 1.55 3.05 0.57
C SER A 273 2.26 1.78 0.07
N LEU A 274 2.03 0.65 0.74
CA LEU A 274 2.66 -0.63 0.41
C LEU A 274 2.19 -1.22 -0.93
N ASP A 275 1.04 -0.78 -1.44
CA ASP A 275 0.52 -1.08 -2.78
C ASP A 275 0.95 -0.05 -3.84
N GLY A 276 1.93 0.80 -3.54
CA GLY A 276 2.47 1.76 -4.52
C GLY A 276 1.59 3.00 -4.74
N GLY A 277 0.57 3.21 -3.90
CA GLY A 277 -0.34 4.33 -3.93
C GLY A 277 0.07 5.51 -3.04
N PRO A 278 -0.86 6.46 -2.80
CA PRO A 278 -0.66 7.63 -1.94
C PRO A 278 -0.24 7.28 -0.51
N LEU A 279 0.30 8.26 0.22
CA LEU A 279 0.69 8.03 1.61
C LEU A 279 -0.54 7.89 2.53
N PRO A 280 -0.65 6.79 3.29
CA PRO A 280 -1.80 6.52 4.12
C PRO A 280 -1.66 7.22 5.48
N HIS A 281 -1.68 8.55 5.48
CA HIS A 281 -1.54 9.32 6.70
C HIS A 281 -2.26 10.68 6.58
N TYR A 282 -2.91 11.12 7.65
CA TYR A 282 -3.82 12.28 7.63
C TYR A 282 -3.15 13.60 7.22
N LEU A 283 -1.85 13.77 7.48
CA LEU A 283 -1.08 14.92 6.98
C LEU A 283 -1.03 15.02 5.45
N PHE A 284 -1.33 13.93 4.75
CA PHE A 284 -1.41 13.85 3.29
C PHE A 284 -2.84 13.88 2.77
N TYR A 285 -3.86 14.14 3.61
CA TYR A 285 -5.19 14.48 3.08
C TYR A 285 -5.09 15.74 2.23
N SER A 286 -5.55 15.67 0.98
CA SER A 286 -5.47 16.79 0.05
C SER A 286 -6.25 18.00 0.57
N GLN A 287 -5.56 19.13 0.67
CA GLN A 287 -6.16 20.42 0.98
C GLN A 287 -6.55 21.19 -0.29
N ARG A 288 -6.28 20.64 -1.48
CA ARG A 288 -6.71 21.21 -2.77
C ARG A 288 -8.13 20.75 -3.11
N GLY A 289 -8.94 21.70 -3.58
CA GLY A 289 -10.34 21.46 -3.97
C GLY A 289 -11.33 21.59 -2.82
N ASP A 290 -12.62 21.56 -3.18
CA ASP A 290 -13.72 21.68 -2.22
C ASP A 290 -14.07 20.32 -1.57
N ASP A 291 -13.75 19.21 -2.23
CA ASP A 291 -14.26 17.88 -1.86
C ASP A 291 -13.35 17.08 -0.91
N HIS A 292 -12.12 17.54 -0.60
CA HIS A 292 -11.16 16.81 0.25
C HIS A 292 -10.97 15.32 -0.14
N GLU A 293 -11.24 14.98 -1.39
CA GLU A 293 -11.14 13.60 -1.86
C GLU A 293 -9.69 13.29 -2.23
N GLY A 294 -9.11 12.33 -1.50
CA GLY A 294 -7.83 11.73 -1.84
C GLY A 294 -6.68 12.13 -0.93
N PHE A 295 -5.66 11.28 -0.99
CA PHE A 295 -4.38 11.45 -0.31
C PHE A 295 -3.31 11.85 -1.31
N LEU A 296 -2.32 12.60 -0.84
CA LEU A 296 -1.17 12.99 -1.64
C LEU A 296 -0.16 11.84 -1.77
N GLY A 297 0.58 11.90 -2.86
CA GLY A 297 1.56 10.89 -3.24
C GLY A 297 0.99 9.89 -4.26
N PRO A 298 1.76 8.83 -4.57
CA PRO A 298 3.11 8.57 -4.07
C PRO A 298 4.13 9.62 -4.51
N PHE A 299 5.28 9.65 -3.84
CA PHE A 299 6.39 10.55 -4.15
C PHE A 299 7.61 9.75 -4.61
N SER A 300 8.24 10.21 -5.69
CA SER A 300 9.37 9.52 -6.32
C SER A 300 10.74 9.78 -5.69
N ASN A 301 10.81 10.66 -4.68
CA ASN A 301 12.02 11.00 -3.92
C ASN A 301 11.67 11.90 -2.72
N GLU A 302 12.66 12.09 -1.84
CA GLU A 302 12.55 12.91 -0.63
C GLU A 302 12.20 14.37 -0.93
N SER A 303 12.75 14.94 -2.01
CA SER A 303 12.42 16.32 -2.40
C SER A 303 10.95 16.46 -2.80
N ALA A 304 10.40 15.48 -3.52
CA ALA A 304 8.99 15.44 -3.88
C ALA A 304 8.09 15.24 -2.65
N PHE A 305 8.50 14.39 -1.70
CA PHE A 305 7.81 14.21 -0.42
C PHE A 305 7.72 15.52 0.37
N VAL A 306 8.85 16.22 0.55
CA VAL A 306 8.89 17.50 1.27
C VAL A 306 8.09 18.57 0.54
N ALA A 307 8.21 18.65 -0.80
CA ALA A 307 7.40 19.55 -1.60
C ALA A 307 5.90 19.26 -1.43
N GLY A 308 5.50 17.99 -1.39
CA GLY A 308 4.13 17.57 -1.15
C GLY A 308 3.55 18.12 0.16
N LEU A 309 4.31 18.01 1.27
CA LEU A 309 3.91 18.60 2.57
C LEU A 309 3.75 20.12 2.49
N VAL A 310 4.69 20.81 1.85
CA VAL A 310 4.67 22.27 1.70
C VAL A 310 3.48 22.72 0.84
N GLU A 311 3.25 22.07 -0.31
CA GLU A 311 2.14 22.40 -1.20
C GLU A 311 0.78 22.11 -0.56
N ASN A 312 0.68 21.05 0.25
CA ASN A 312 -0.56 20.75 0.97
C ASN A 312 -0.89 21.85 1.97
N TYR A 313 0.11 22.27 2.77
CA TYR A 313 -0.06 23.40 3.68
C TYR A 313 -0.33 24.70 2.94
N ARG A 314 0.32 24.95 1.79
CA ARG A 314 0.07 26.12 0.95
C ARG A 314 -1.39 26.15 0.47
N ALA A 315 -1.92 25.02 0.03
CA ALA A 315 -3.33 24.89 -0.37
C ALA A 315 -4.29 25.20 0.79
N LEU A 316 -3.99 24.74 2.01
CA LEU A 316 -4.79 25.06 3.20
C LEU A 316 -4.80 26.58 3.50
N VAL A 317 -3.64 27.23 3.47
CA VAL A 317 -3.58 28.68 3.75
C VAL A 317 -4.25 29.50 2.64
N GLU A 318 -4.15 29.08 1.39
CA GLU A 318 -4.86 29.69 0.27
C GLU A 318 -6.38 29.57 0.43
N LYS A 319 -6.87 28.36 0.73
CA LYS A 319 -8.29 28.08 1.05
C LYS A 319 -8.80 28.98 2.18
N ASN A 320 -8.00 29.15 3.22
CA ASN A 320 -8.31 30.01 4.36
C ASN A 320 -8.03 31.50 4.14
N LYS A 321 -7.59 31.91 2.94
CA LYS A 321 -7.25 33.30 2.58
C LYS A 321 -6.19 33.91 3.50
N HIS A 322 -5.30 33.07 4.02
CA HIS A 322 -4.16 33.48 4.82
C HIS A 322 -2.94 33.76 3.93
N PRO A 323 -2.03 34.67 4.34
CA PRO A 323 -0.84 34.96 3.56
C PRO A 323 0.15 33.80 3.60
N ASP A 324 0.81 33.55 2.46
CA ASP A 324 1.80 32.49 2.23
C ASP A 324 3.18 32.74 2.93
N TYR A 325 3.22 33.46 4.05
CA TYR A 325 4.50 33.68 4.75
C TYR A 325 5.04 32.38 5.37
N LYS A 326 4.16 31.56 5.93
CA LYS A 326 4.54 30.34 6.65
C LYS A 326 4.82 29.16 5.70
N ALA A 327 4.11 29.04 4.58
CA ALA A 327 4.49 28.02 3.59
C ALA A 327 5.84 28.35 2.93
N ARG A 328 6.16 29.63 2.66
CA ARG A 328 7.53 30.04 2.25
C ARG A 328 8.59 29.76 3.31
N PHE A 329 8.25 29.82 4.60
CA PHE A 329 9.14 29.38 5.67
C PHE A 329 9.40 27.87 5.54
N TYR A 330 8.35 27.06 5.39
CA TYR A 330 8.50 25.61 5.21
C TYR A 330 9.29 25.24 3.95
N GLU A 331 8.95 25.83 2.82
CA GLU A 331 9.65 25.66 1.54
C GLU A 331 11.16 25.92 1.67
N LYS A 332 11.55 26.92 2.45
CA LYS A 332 12.95 27.30 2.65
C LYS A 332 13.71 26.36 3.60
N TYR A 333 13.05 25.85 4.64
CA TYR A 333 13.74 25.18 5.76
C TYR A 333 13.49 23.68 5.84
N LEU A 334 12.31 23.16 5.47
CA LEU A 334 12.04 21.72 5.51
C LEU A 334 12.99 20.90 4.66
N PRO A 335 13.35 21.28 3.42
CA PRO A 335 14.30 20.49 2.63
C PRO A 335 15.69 20.40 3.25
N ARG A 336 16.02 21.24 4.24
CA ARG A 336 17.31 21.17 4.95
C ARG A 336 17.24 20.30 6.19
N VAL A 337 16.09 20.29 6.87
CA VAL A 337 15.88 19.53 8.11
C VAL A 337 15.55 18.08 7.79
N LEU A 338 14.69 17.85 6.79
CA LEU A 338 14.17 16.53 6.42
C LEU A 338 14.96 15.92 5.26
N GLN A 339 16.29 16.09 5.23
CA GLN A 339 17.14 15.57 4.14
C GLN A 339 17.94 14.35 4.56
N GLY A 340 18.20 13.44 3.62
CA GLY A 340 19.07 12.28 3.83
C GLY A 340 18.37 11.07 4.43
N HIS A 341 17.05 11.02 4.36
CA HIS A 341 16.22 9.92 4.82
C HIS A 341 15.82 9.02 3.65
N ARG A 342 15.87 7.71 3.90
CA ARG A 342 15.46 6.69 2.93
C ARG A 342 14.03 6.23 3.19
N PRO A 343 13.34 5.69 2.17
CA PRO A 343 12.11 4.93 2.35
C PRO A 343 12.31 3.81 3.37
N THR A 344 11.49 3.80 4.42
CA THR A 344 11.55 2.83 5.51
C THR A 344 10.14 2.35 5.82
N LEU A 345 9.98 1.03 5.97
CA LEU A 345 8.71 0.43 6.35
C LEU A 345 8.31 0.97 7.72
N THR A 346 7.16 1.62 7.76
CA THR A 346 6.66 2.34 8.95
C THR A 346 5.24 1.85 9.23
N HIS A 347 4.93 1.62 10.50
CA HIS A 347 3.58 1.27 10.97
C HIS A 347 2.67 2.50 10.95
N GLY A 348 3.17 3.66 11.38
CA GLY A 348 2.48 4.95 11.26
C GLY A 348 1.39 5.21 12.30
N ASP A 349 1.19 4.29 13.26
CA ASP A 349 0.33 4.49 14.45
C ASP A 349 0.80 3.62 15.63
N ILE A 350 2.12 3.59 15.89
CA ILE A 350 2.63 2.76 16.99
C ILE A 350 2.28 3.37 18.35
N GLN A 351 1.26 2.78 18.98
CA GLN A 351 0.80 3.12 20.31
C GLN A 351 0.65 1.84 21.14
N GLN A 352 0.69 1.95 22.46
CA GLN A 352 0.50 0.79 23.35
C GLN A 352 -0.84 0.06 23.11
N LYS A 353 -1.89 0.76 22.66
CA LYS A 353 -3.18 0.15 22.29
C LYS A 353 -3.09 -0.77 21.06
N ASN A 354 -2.08 -0.58 20.21
CA ASN A 354 -1.86 -1.28 18.94
C ASN A 354 -0.79 -2.38 19.07
N ILE A 355 -0.32 -2.65 20.28
CA ILE A 355 0.60 -3.75 20.60
C ILE A 355 -0.18 -4.77 21.41
N MET A 356 -0.49 -5.92 20.80
CA MET A 356 -1.17 -7.02 21.47
C MET A 356 -0.15 -7.89 22.19
N VAL A 357 -0.43 -8.21 23.45
CA VAL A 357 0.42 -9.01 24.32
C VAL A 357 -0.25 -10.36 24.57
N VAL A 358 0.42 -11.45 24.20
CA VAL A 358 -0.06 -12.82 24.38
C VAL A 358 0.80 -13.50 25.45
N GLU A 359 0.19 -13.86 26.58
CA GLU A 359 0.90 -14.50 27.67
C GLU A 359 1.14 -16.00 27.39
N ASN A 360 2.40 -16.40 27.50
CA ASN A 360 2.85 -17.78 27.30
C ASN A 360 2.94 -18.51 28.64
N CYS A 361 2.02 -19.43 28.89
CA CYS A 361 2.00 -20.24 30.11
C CYS A 361 2.92 -21.48 30.05
N GLN A 362 3.82 -21.59 29.07
CA GLN A 362 4.53 -22.85 28.78
C GLN A 362 5.84 -23.07 29.56
N ASN A 363 6.32 -22.08 30.32
CA ASN A 363 7.58 -22.24 31.04
C ASN A 363 7.32 -22.70 32.49
N ASP A 364 7.91 -23.83 32.89
CA ASP A 364 8.02 -24.35 34.27
C ASP A 364 8.80 -23.42 35.23
N GLN A 365 9.11 -22.20 34.80
CA GLN A 365 9.69 -21.16 35.62
C GLN A 365 8.56 -20.22 36.02
N ASP A 366 8.52 -19.79 37.28
CA ASP A 366 7.54 -18.88 37.90
C ASP A 366 7.55 -17.45 37.29
N ARG A 367 7.93 -17.33 36.02
CA ARG A 367 8.18 -16.10 35.26
C ARG A 367 7.28 -16.10 34.03
N ARG A 368 6.38 -15.13 33.99
CA ARG A 368 5.51 -14.83 32.84
C ARG A 368 6.38 -14.44 31.65
N SER A 369 5.96 -14.86 30.46
CA SER A 369 6.60 -14.48 29.19
C SER A 369 5.52 -14.06 28.22
N PHE A 370 5.81 -13.09 27.36
CA PHE A 370 4.80 -12.50 26.49
C PHE A 370 5.27 -12.42 25.05
N ASP A 371 4.50 -12.96 24.12
CA ASP A 371 4.65 -12.63 22.70
C ASP A 371 3.93 -11.34 22.36
N ILE A 372 4.40 -10.67 21.31
CA ILE A 372 3.84 -9.40 20.85
C ILE A 372 3.34 -9.55 19.41
N VAL A 373 2.23 -8.90 19.10
CA VAL A 373 1.70 -8.76 17.74
C VAL A 373 1.27 -7.32 17.52
N LEU A 374 1.75 -6.71 16.43
CA LEU A 374 1.36 -5.35 16.06
C LEU A 374 0.05 -5.40 15.25
N VAL A 375 -0.89 -4.53 15.56
CA VAL A 375 -2.20 -4.44 14.90
C VAL A 375 -2.49 -3.01 14.45
N ASP A 376 -3.53 -2.82 13.64
CA ASP A 376 -3.96 -1.51 13.14
C ASP A 376 -2.94 -0.89 12.16
N TRP A 377 -2.64 -1.63 11.09
CA TRP A 377 -1.68 -1.26 10.04
C TRP A 377 -2.26 -0.32 8.97
N GLU A 378 -3.33 0.42 9.29
CA GLU A 378 -4.04 1.27 8.32
C GLU A 378 -3.20 2.43 7.80
N ASN A 379 -2.23 2.89 8.59
CA ASN A 379 -1.31 3.98 8.24
C ASN A 379 0.06 3.49 7.74
N ALA A 380 0.16 2.19 7.41
CA ALA A 380 1.44 1.59 7.08
C ALA A 380 1.92 1.93 5.66
N GLY A 381 3.20 2.22 5.52
CA GLY A 381 3.77 2.60 4.23
C GLY A 381 5.28 2.78 4.24
N TRP A 382 5.78 3.28 3.12
CA TRP A 382 7.15 3.71 2.94
C TRP A 382 7.27 5.19 3.26
N PHE A 383 7.78 5.49 4.45
CA PHE A 383 7.99 6.86 4.94
C PHE A 383 9.48 7.11 5.21
N PRO A 384 9.91 8.37 5.42
CA PRO A 384 11.24 8.66 5.94
C PRO A 384 11.49 7.93 7.27
N ASP A 385 12.73 7.54 7.56
CA ASP A 385 13.06 6.77 8.78
C ASP A 385 12.71 7.49 10.09
N PHE A 386 12.63 8.83 10.10
CA PHE A 386 12.16 9.60 11.25
C PHE A 386 10.66 9.50 11.53
N TRP A 387 9.87 9.03 10.56
CA TRP A 387 8.41 9.14 10.61
C TRP A 387 7.79 8.32 11.74
N GLU A 388 8.32 7.12 12.00
CA GLU A 388 7.86 6.30 13.11
C GLU A 388 8.09 7.00 14.46
N GLY A 389 9.25 7.67 14.62
CA GLY A 389 9.55 8.49 15.78
C GLY A 389 8.56 9.65 15.93
N PHE A 390 8.23 10.32 14.84
CA PHE A 390 7.19 11.35 14.81
C PHE A 390 5.84 10.81 15.29
N CYS A 391 5.32 9.73 14.69
CA CYS A 391 4.05 9.11 15.10
C CYS A 391 4.05 8.66 16.58
N ALA A 392 5.16 8.06 17.03
CA ALA A 392 5.31 7.54 18.39
C ALA A 392 5.53 8.62 19.46
N SER A 393 5.67 9.89 19.10
CA SER A 393 6.11 10.95 20.02
C SER A 393 5.00 11.76 20.68
N CYS A 394 3.73 11.47 20.37
CA CYS A 394 2.59 12.06 21.07
C CYS A 394 2.70 11.91 22.61
N PRO A 395 3.07 10.73 23.18
CA PRO A 395 3.29 10.59 24.62
C PRO A 395 4.33 11.54 25.23
N LEU A 396 5.38 11.93 24.48
CA LEU A 396 6.40 12.86 24.99
C LEU A 396 5.85 14.26 25.28
N HIS A 397 4.76 14.64 24.60
CA HIS A 397 4.15 15.96 24.72
C HIS A 397 3.16 16.03 25.89
N PHE A 398 2.53 14.90 26.23
CA PHE A 398 1.35 14.90 27.11
C PHE A 398 1.43 13.96 28.31
N TYR A 399 2.24 12.89 28.25
CA TYR A 399 2.18 11.80 29.23
C TYR A 399 3.58 11.45 29.76
N TRP A 400 3.86 11.86 30.99
CA TRP A 400 5.09 11.50 31.72
C TRP A 400 4.80 10.74 33.01
N ASP A 401 3.56 10.26 33.16
CA ASP A 401 3.09 9.55 34.35
C ASP A 401 3.54 8.08 34.39
N GLU A 402 4.01 7.54 33.26
CA GLU A 402 4.54 6.19 33.12
C GLU A 402 5.87 6.19 32.36
N ASP A 403 6.65 5.12 32.50
CA ASP A 403 7.97 4.99 31.86
C ASP A 403 7.91 4.71 30.35
N TRP A 404 6.71 4.47 29.76
CA TRP A 404 6.57 4.22 28.32
C TRP A 404 7.17 5.33 27.45
N SER A 405 6.96 6.60 27.82
CA SER A 405 7.51 7.76 27.12
C SER A 405 9.04 7.79 27.10
N TRP A 406 9.67 7.10 28.04
CA TRP A 406 11.11 6.84 27.99
C TRP A 406 11.43 5.58 27.17
N ARG A 407 10.76 4.45 27.47
CA ARG A 407 11.04 3.14 26.87
C ARG A 407 10.83 3.08 25.36
N VAL A 408 9.94 3.90 24.79
CA VAL A 408 9.70 3.97 23.34
C VAL A 408 10.97 4.30 22.53
N GLN A 409 11.87 5.08 23.13
CA GLN A 409 13.16 5.47 22.54
C GLN A 409 14.16 4.31 22.47
N GLU A 410 13.88 3.20 23.16
CA GLU A 410 14.76 2.03 23.16
C GLU A 410 14.59 1.17 21.90
N PHE A 411 13.45 1.28 21.19
CA PHE A 411 13.19 0.52 19.96
C PHE A 411 12.85 1.38 18.74
N ILE A 412 12.47 2.65 18.95
CA ILE A 412 12.25 3.65 17.90
C ILE A 412 13.35 4.70 17.99
N GLN A 413 13.98 5.00 16.85
CA GLN A 413 14.95 6.08 16.77
C GLN A 413 14.22 7.43 16.72
N PHE A 414 14.71 8.39 17.50
CA PHE A 414 14.16 9.75 17.54
C PHE A 414 15.09 10.73 16.85
N TRP A 415 14.48 11.64 16.09
CA TRP A 415 15.11 12.71 15.35
C TRP A 415 14.49 14.04 15.80
N PRO A 416 14.98 14.63 16.90
CA PRO A 416 14.27 15.74 17.54
C PRO A 416 14.03 16.95 16.63
N ALA A 417 14.92 17.25 15.69
CA ALA A 417 14.76 18.38 14.78
C ALA A 417 13.66 18.13 13.75
N GLU A 418 13.67 16.96 13.14
CA GLU A 418 12.72 16.45 12.15
C GLU A 418 11.33 16.34 12.78
N MET A 419 11.23 15.66 13.92
CA MET A 419 9.99 15.52 14.68
C MET A 419 9.43 16.89 15.09
N SER A 420 10.27 17.81 15.57
CA SER A 420 9.80 19.16 15.94
C SER A 420 9.24 19.92 14.75
N MET A 421 9.86 19.78 13.57
CA MET A 421 9.33 20.38 12.34
C MET A 421 8.02 19.71 11.89
N MET A 422 7.90 18.39 12.05
CA MET A 422 6.66 17.67 11.74
C MET A 422 5.51 18.06 12.66
N HIS A 423 5.72 18.11 13.97
CA HIS A 423 4.73 18.62 14.94
C HIS A 423 4.29 20.06 14.65
N LEU A 424 5.23 20.88 14.16
CA LEU A 424 4.92 22.24 13.76
C LEU A 424 3.99 22.29 12.55
N ILE A 425 4.20 21.42 11.55
CA ILE A 425 3.33 21.28 10.36
C ILE A 425 1.98 20.68 10.76
N GLU A 426 1.96 19.61 11.56
CA GLU A 426 0.75 18.93 12.02
C GLU A 426 -0.22 19.90 12.69
N ARG A 427 0.27 20.63 13.70
CA ARG A 427 -0.52 21.64 14.42
C ARG A 427 -1.06 22.71 13.48
N ASP A 428 -0.29 23.07 12.45
CA ASP A 428 -0.69 24.10 11.50
C ASP A 428 -1.68 23.60 10.43
N LEU A 429 -1.67 22.31 10.12
CA LEU A 429 -2.69 21.65 9.30
C LEU A 429 -4.00 21.42 10.05
N GLY A 430 -4.00 21.62 11.37
CA GLY A 430 -5.21 21.58 12.21
C GLY A 430 -5.54 20.20 12.76
N TRP A 431 -4.53 19.33 12.89
CA TRP A 431 -4.64 18.01 13.50
C TRP A 431 -4.12 17.99 14.93
#